data_AF-A0A382I851-F1
#
_entry.id   AF-A0A382I851-F1
#
_cell.length_a   1.000
_cell.length_b   1.000
_cell.length_c   1.000
_cell.angle_alpha   90.00
_cell.angle_beta   90.00
_cell.angle_gamma   90.00
#
_symmetry.space_group_name_H-M   'P 1'
#
loop_
_entity.id
_entity.type
_entity.pdbx_description
1 polymer ?
#
loop_
_entity_poly.entity_id
_entity_poly.type
_entity_poly.pdbx_seq_one_letter_code
_entity_poly.pdbx_strand_id
1 'polypeptide(L)' 'MKSDIEIARAAKIQPIKDIALKLDIPDEYIEPYGKFKAKVNLSINHEKLKDHNNGKLIL' A
#
# COMPACT_ATOMS: atom_id res chain seq x y z
N MET A 1 -3.48 1.30 -30.49
CA MET A 1 -3.31 0.75 -29.13
C MET A 1 -2.41 1.70 -28.37
N LYS A 2 -2.73 2.02 -27.12
CA LYS A 2 -1.85 2.88 -26.31
C LYS A 2 -0.62 2.09 -25.88
N SER A 3 0.50 2.76 -25.74
CA SER A 3 1.71 2.24 -25.08
C SER A 3 1.50 2.11 -23.57
N ASP A 4 2.31 1.28 -22.92
CA ASP A 4 2.21 1.04 -21.46
C ASP A 4 2.32 2.34 -20.66
N ILE A 5 3.19 3.27 -21.07
CA ILE A 5 3.37 4.56 -20.39
C ILE A 5 2.14 5.47 -20.57
N GLU A 6 1.47 5.42 -21.73
CA GLU A 6 0.24 6.18 -21.96
C GLU A 6 -0.92 5.62 -21.13
N ILE A 7 -0.97 4.31 -20.93
CA ILE A 7 -1.95 3.65 -20.05
C ILE A 7 -1.69 4.06 -18.59
N ALA A 8 -0.44 3.98 -18.12
CA ALA A 8 -0.08 4.37 -16.76
C ALA A 8 -0.38 5.84 -16.46
N ARG A 9 -0.12 6.76 -17.42
CA ARG A 9 -0.43 8.19 -17.28
C ARG A 9 -1.93 8.49 -17.28
N ALA A 10 -2.74 7.68 -17.96
CA ALA A 10 -4.18 7.85 -18.04
C ALA A 10 -4.92 7.30 -16.79
N ALA A 11 -4.24 6.55 -15.92
CA ALA A 11 -4.84 5.95 -14.74
C ALA A 11 -5.28 6.99 -13.70
N LYS A 12 -6.45 6.78 -13.09
CA LYS A 12 -6.91 7.56 -11.93
C LYS A 12 -6.29 7.00 -10.65
N ILE A 13 -5.09 7.48 -10.31
CA ILE A 13 -4.33 7.00 -9.16
C ILE A 13 -5.02 7.44 -7.85
N GLN A 14 -5.15 6.50 -6.91
CA GLN A 14 -5.65 6.81 -5.56
C GLN A 14 -4.51 7.30 -4.65
N PRO A 15 -4.74 8.28 -3.77
CA PRO A 15 -3.80 8.63 -2.70
C PRO A 15 -3.35 7.39 -1.90
N ILE A 16 -2.07 7.34 -1.53
CA ILE A 16 -1.52 6.19 -0.80
C ILE A 16 -2.20 5.98 0.56
N LYS A 17 -2.66 7.07 1.19
CA LYS A 17 -3.40 7.04 2.45
C LYS A 17 -4.72 6.26 2.33
N ASP A 18 -5.46 6.44 1.23
CA ASP A 18 -6.71 5.74 0.99
C ASP A 18 -6.48 4.23 0.79
N ILE A 19 -5.34 3.86 0.20
CA ILE A 19 -4.94 2.46 0.02
C ILE A 19 -4.55 1.84 1.36
N ALA A 20 -3.77 2.54 2.18
CA ALA A 20 -3.39 2.10 3.52
C ALA A 20 -4.62 1.86 4.42
N LEU A 21 -5.59 2.78 4.38
CA LEU A 21 -6.85 2.65 5.12
C LEU A 21 -7.64 1.39 4.72
N LYS A 22 -7.70 1.06 3.42
CA LYS A 22 -8.38 -0.16 2.93
C LYS A 22 -7.73 -1.45 3.44
N LEU A 23 -6.43 -1.41 3.73
CA LEU A 23 -5.68 -2.53 4.27
C LEU A 23 -5.61 -2.52 5.81
N ASP A 24 -6.34 -1.59 6.45
CA ASP A 24 -6.30 -1.36 7.88
C ASP A 24 -4.87 -1.13 8.39
N ILE A 25 -4.08 -0.33 7.67
CA ILE A 25 -2.74 0.08 8.09
C ILE A 25 -2.86 1.49 8.71
N PRO A 26 -2.69 1.64 10.03
CA PRO A 26 -2.77 2.94 10.69
C PRO A 26 -1.69 3.92 10.21
N ASP A 27 -2.00 5.22 10.26
CA ASP A 27 -1.12 6.30 9.79
C ASP A 27 0.26 6.30 10.48
N GLU A 28 0.37 5.82 11.72
CA GLU A 28 1.64 5.76 12.48
C GLU A 28 2.67 4.80 11.85
N TYR A 29 2.21 3.83 11.06
CA TYR A 29 3.07 2.88 10.36
C TYR A 29 3.36 3.31 8.92
N ILE A 30 2.86 4.46 8.46
CA ILE A 30 3.00 4.94 7.08
C ILE A 30 3.92 6.15 7.04
N GLU A 31 4.99 6.07 6.25
CA GLU A 31 5.91 7.17 5.98
C GLU A 31 5.74 7.64 4.51
N PRO A 32 4.98 8.72 4.24
CA PRO A 32 4.65 9.14 2.87
C PRO A 32 5.84 9.74 2.11
N TYR A 33 5.96 9.38 0.83
CA TYR A 33 6.88 9.96 -0.15
C TYR A 33 6.07 10.59 -1.29
N GLY A 34 5.53 11.78 -1.01
CA GLY A 34 4.52 12.41 -1.85
C GLY A 34 3.13 11.77 -1.67
N LYS A 35 2.23 11.98 -2.63
CA LYS A 35 0.81 11.61 -2.48
C LYS A 35 0.50 10.14 -2.75
N PHE A 36 1.36 9.43 -3.47
CA PHE A 36 1.03 8.13 -4.09
C PHE A 36 2.04 7.01 -3.75
N LYS A 37 2.98 7.27 -2.84
CA LYS A 37 3.97 6.30 -2.39
C LYS A 37 4.25 6.50 -0.90
N ALA A 38 4.57 5.42 -0.20
CA ALA A 38 4.97 5.45 1.20
C ALA A 38 5.84 4.24 1.52
N LYS A 39 6.62 4.32 2.61
CA LYS A 39 7.18 3.15 3.28
C LYS A 39 6.23 2.70 4.40
N VAL A 40 6.31 1.41 4.73
CA VAL A 40 5.60 0.83 5.87
C VAL A 40 6.62 0.49 6.94
N ASN A 41 6.39 0.95 8.16
CA ASN A 41 7.24 0.65 9.31
C ASN A 41 7.06 -0.83 9.70
N LEU A 42 8.19 -1.55 9.83
CA LEU A 42 8.19 -3.00 10.06
C LEU A 42 7.74 -3.41 11.48
N SER A 43 7.68 -2.47 12.43
CA SER A 43 7.12 -2.71 13.77
C SER A 43 5.69 -3.28 13.74
N ILE A 44 4.91 -2.95 12.70
CA ILE A 44 3.54 -3.47 12.48
C ILE A 44 3.47 -5.00 12.50
N ASN A 45 4.54 -5.68 12.09
CA ASN A 45 4.60 -7.15 12.10
C ASN A 45 4.50 -7.73 13.51
N HIS A 46 5.13 -7.06 14.48
CA HIS A 46 5.18 -7.53 15.86
C HIS A 46 4.07 -6.92 16.73
N GLU A 47 3.66 -5.69 16.43
CA GLU A 47 2.67 -4.94 17.22
C GLU A 47 1.23 -5.24 16.81
N LYS A 48 0.97 -5.48 15.51
CA LYS A 48 -0.39 -5.68 14.99
C LYS A 48 -0.61 -7.04 14.35
N LEU A 49 0.34 -7.54 13.55
CA LEU A 49 0.14 -8.73 12.71
C LEU A 49 0.61 -10.04 13.33
N LYS A 50 1.15 -10.02 14.56
CA LYS A 50 1.80 -11.18 15.19
C LYS A 50 0.92 -12.44 15.22
N ASP A 51 -0.36 -12.26 15.52
CA ASP A 51 -1.32 -13.36 15.64
C ASP A 51 -2.23 -13.51 14.41
N HIS A 52 -1.92 -12.79 13.32
CA HIS A 52 -2.67 -12.88 12.07
C HIS A 52 -2.24 -14.10 11.26
N ASN A 53 -3.21 -14.81 10.69
CA ASN A 53 -2.92 -15.87 9.74
C ASN A 53 -2.40 -15.27 8.43
N ASN A 54 -1.40 -15.93 7.85
CA ASN A 54 -0.91 -15.58 6.52
C ASN A 54 -2.01 -15.71 5.46
N GLY A 55 -2.01 -14.77 4.51
CA GLY A 55 -2.84 -14.85 3.31
C GLY A 55 -2.45 -16.01 2.39
N LYS A 56 -3.23 -16.23 1.33
CA LYS A 56 -2.89 -17.23 0.32
C LYS A 56 -1.70 -16.75 -0.51
N LEU A 57 -0.65 -17.56 -0.59
CA LEU A 57 0.49 -17.35 -1.47
C LEU A 57 0.21 -18.07 -2.80
N ILE A 58 0.12 -17.30 -3.90
CA ILE A 58 -0.01 -17.80 -5.27
C ILE A 58 1.27 -17.38 -5.99
N LEU A 59 2.09 -18.37 -6.39
CA LEU A 59 3.36 -18.17 -7.10
C LEU A 59 3.18 -18.44 -8.60
#